data_AF-A0A2T6D1K2-F1
#
_entry.id   AF-A0A2T6D1K2-F1
#
_cell.length_a   1.000
_cell.length_b   1.000
_cell.length_c   1.000
_cell.angle_alpha   90.00
_cell.angle_beta   90.00
_cell.angle_gamma   90.00
#
_symmetry.space_group_name_H-M   'P 1'
#
loop_
_entity.id
_entity.type
_entity.pdbx_description
1 polymer ?
#
loop_
_entity_poly.entity_id
_entity_poly.type
_entity_poly.pdbx_seq_one_letter_code
_entity_poly.pdbx_strand_id
1 'polypeptide(L)'
;MDWLKQNYERAILAVAILALIGSSAFIVLSSKDFPNTFSSRNSSKRPDNTIKPLPAEALQAAIQAVDKPKTWTSHDGSLFISRPYVLLDNELIDPLAAGKDLHAPITNAWLIKYDLPYWEGDIKDQDPDGDRFSNLEEFLNNTDPLDAKSVPPYWTKLRLAKFISKPFRLKFTGTPDEGQTFTINAIDGKSRTQFLQLGQMIEGTPYKLLSYKPNKVTRDEMEIDVSELTIENTETGQKLVLIVRKEANDPTSFGEFSYLYDNSRFTVKKDDEFALTPQSDRKYKLIDISQSEALIKDLQSGEEHKILPAQ
;
A
#
# COMPACT_ATOMS: atom_id res chain seq x y z
N MET A 1 -56.34 -17.89 1.34
CA MET A 1 -54.93 -18.06 0.95
C MET A 1 -54.44 -19.51 1.10
N ASP A 2 -55.17 -20.41 1.76
CA ASP A 2 -54.69 -21.79 2.01
C ASP A 2 -54.63 -22.67 0.77
N TRP A 3 -55.48 -22.43 -0.23
CA TRP A 3 -55.43 -23.17 -1.50
C TRP A 3 -54.12 -22.94 -2.27
N LEU A 4 -53.62 -21.71 -2.27
CA LEU A 4 -52.35 -21.32 -2.91
C LEU A 4 -51.15 -21.93 -2.19
N LYS A 5 -51.23 -22.10 -0.85
CA LYS A 5 -50.19 -22.76 -0.06
C LYS A 5 -50.18 -24.28 -0.27
N GLN A 6 -51.35 -24.91 -0.45
CA GLN A 6 -51.44 -26.35 -0.71
C GLN A 6 -51.17 -26.74 -2.16
N ASN A 7 -51.42 -25.86 -3.14
CA ASN A 7 -51.27 -26.14 -4.57
C ASN A 7 -50.30 -25.16 -5.25
N TYR A 8 -49.23 -24.76 -4.57
CA TYR A 8 -48.28 -23.75 -5.05
C TYR A 8 -47.65 -24.15 -6.40
N GLU A 9 -47.41 -25.44 -6.62
CA GLU A 9 -46.85 -25.97 -7.87
C GLU A 9 -47.77 -25.72 -9.07
N ARG A 10 -49.09 -25.88 -8.89
CA ARG A 10 -50.08 -25.61 -9.93
C ARG A 10 -50.21 -24.11 -10.20
N ALA A 11 -50.08 -23.28 -9.17
CA ALA A 11 -50.09 -21.82 -9.31
C ALA A 11 -48.85 -21.32 -10.07
N ILE A 12 -47.65 -21.82 -9.73
CA ILE A 12 -46.41 -21.49 -10.43
C ILE A 12 -46.47 -21.95 -11.88
N LEU A 13 -46.98 -23.16 -12.13
CA LEU A 13 -47.11 -23.69 -13.49
C LEU A 13 -48.11 -22.87 -14.33
N ALA A 14 -49.21 -22.41 -13.75
CA ALA A 14 -50.15 -21.52 -14.43
C ALA A 14 -49.52 -20.15 -14.76
N VAL A 15 -48.74 -19.57 -13.84
CA VAL A 15 -48.00 -18.32 -14.09
C VAL A 15 -46.94 -18.52 -15.19
N ALA A 16 -46.22 -19.64 -15.16
CA ALA A 16 -45.23 -19.97 -16.19
C ALA A 16 -45.86 -20.12 -17.57
N ILE A 17 -47.03 -20.78 -17.67
CA ILE A 17 -47.78 -20.88 -18.93
C ILE A 17 -48.23 -19.51 -19.44
N LEU A 18 -48.75 -18.65 -18.56
CA LEU A 18 -49.15 -17.30 -18.94
C LEU A 18 -47.96 -16.45 -19.41
N ALA A 19 -46.81 -16.57 -18.75
CA ALA A 19 -45.58 -15.90 -19.20
C ALA A 19 -45.14 -16.41 -20.58
N LEU A 20 -45.21 -17.71 -20.81
CA LEU A 20 -44.81 -18.33 -22.09
C LEU A 20 -45.73 -17.89 -23.24
N ILE A 21 -47.05 -17.85 -23.00
CA ILE A 21 -48.02 -17.33 -23.98
C ILE A 21 -47.77 -15.84 -24.25
N GLY A 22 -47.51 -15.05 -23.20
CA GLY A 22 -47.19 -13.63 -23.32
C GLY A 22 -45.92 -13.38 -24.16
N SER A 23 -44.84 -14.11 -23.89
CA SER A 23 -43.60 -14.03 -24.67
C SER A 23 -43.80 -14.48 -26.11
N SER A 24 -44.57 -15.55 -26.36
CA SER A 24 -44.86 -15.99 -27.72
C SER A 24 -45.66 -14.95 -28.50
N ALA A 25 -46.66 -14.31 -27.89
CA ALA A 25 -47.44 -13.25 -28.51
C ALA A 25 -46.57 -12.03 -28.81
N PHE A 26 -45.69 -11.64 -27.88
CA PHE A 26 -44.75 -10.54 -28.05
C PHE A 26 -43.81 -10.78 -29.24
N ILE A 27 -43.21 -11.97 -29.35
CA ILE A 27 -42.33 -12.32 -30.46
C ILE A 27 -43.05 -12.25 -31.81
N VAL A 28 -44.30 -12.74 -31.89
CA VAL A 28 -45.10 -12.70 -33.13
C VAL A 28 -45.43 -11.26 -33.52
N LEU A 29 -45.80 -10.41 -32.56
CA LEU A 29 -46.09 -9.00 -32.82
C LEU A 29 -44.83 -8.26 -33.28
N SER A 30 -43.70 -8.43 -32.58
CA SER A 30 -42.43 -7.81 -32.97
C SER A 30 -41.93 -8.28 -34.34
N SER A 31 -42.15 -9.55 -34.70
CA SER A 31 -41.78 -10.08 -36.02
C SER A 31 -42.64 -9.50 -37.15
N LYS A 32 -43.93 -9.22 -36.91
CA LYS A 32 -44.81 -8.58 -37.89
C LYS A 32 -44.47 -7.11 -38.14
N ASP A 33 -43.94 -6.40 -37.15
CA ASP A 33 -43.50 -5.01 -37.29
C ASP A 33 -42.09 -4.87 -37.86
N PHE A 34 -41.27 -5.93 -37.83
CA PHE A 34 -39.90 -5.92 -38.35
C PHE A 34 -39.79 -5.43 -39.82
N PRO A 35 -40.63 -5.85 -40.78
CA PRO A 35 -40.57 -5.35 -42.17
C PRO A 35 -40.78 -3.83 -42.27
N ASN A 36 -41.61 -3.25 -41.40
CA ASN A 36 -41.87 -1.81 -41.39
C ASN A 36 -40.62 -1.01 -40.98
N THR A 37 -39.74 -1.58 -40.15
CA THR A 37 -38.48 -0.91 -39.75
C THR A 37 -37.50 -0.74 -40.93
N PHE A 38 -37.65 -1.51 -42.01
CA PHE A 38 -36.82 -1.39 -43.22
C PHE A 38 -37.50 -0.65 -44.38
N SER A 39 -38.77 -0.27 -44.22
CA SER A 39 -39.53 0.43 -45.28
C SER A 39 -38.91 1.77 -45.68
N SER A 40 -38.19 2.45 -44.77
CA SER A 40 -37.44 3.67 -45.04
C SER A 40 -36.06 3.44 -45.70
N ARG A 41 -35.51 2.22 -45.57
CA ARG A 41 -34.16 1.87 -46.06
C ARG A 41 -34.12 1.68 -47.59
N ASN A 42 -35.25 1.30 -48.18
CA ASN A 42 -35.44 1.17 -49.63
C ASN A 42 -36.14 2.37 -50.27
N SER A 43 -36.23 3.52 -49.58
CA SER A 43 -36.66 4.74 -50.27
C SER A 43 -35.62 5.07 -51.33
N SER A 44 -35.99 4.89 -52.60
CA SER A 44 -35.31 5.53 -53.72
C SER A 44 -35.42 7.03 -53.45
N LYS A 45 -34.42 7.60 -52.78
CA LYS A 45 -34.23 9.05 -52.79
C LYS A 45 -34.20 9.41 -54.26
N ARG A 46 -35.21 10.15 -54.73
CA ARG A 46 -35.17 10.73 -56.07
C ARG A 46 -33.81 11.41 -56.22
N PRO A 47 -33.08 11.20 -57.33
CA PRO A 47 -31.82 11.88 -57.55
C PRO A 47 -32.04 13.36 -57.29
N ASP A 48 -31.28 13.89 -56.34
CA ASP A 48 -31.29 15.31 -56.04
C ASP A 48 -30.58 16.00 -57.20
N ASN A 49 -31.36 16.32 -58.25
CA ASN A 49 -30.89 17.02 -59.44
C ASN A 49 -30.77 18.53 -59.19
N THR A 50 -30.88 19.00 -57.93
CA THR A 50 -30.54 20.39 -57.63
C THR A 50 -29.02 20.54 -57.67
N ILE A 51 -28.57 21.49 -58.49
CA ILE A 51 -27.17 21.90 -58.53
C ILE A 51 -26.88 22.51 -57.17
N LYS A 52 -26.19 21.75 -56.32
CA LYS A 52 -25.76 22.26 -55.02
C LYS A 52 -24.83 23.44 -55.28
N PRO A 53 -25.04 24.58 -54.58
CA PRO A 53 -24.15 25.73 -54.74
C PRO A 53 -22.71 25.28 -54.46
N LEU A 54 -21.78 25.79 -55.26
CA LEU A 54 -20.36 25.48 -55.11
C LEU A 54 -19.96 25.81 -53.65
N PRO A 55 -19.39 24.86 -52.89
CA PRO A 55 -19.06 25.08 -51.49
C PRO A 55 -17.87 26.04 -51.40
N ALA A 56 -18.15 27.34 -51.46
CA ALA A 56 -17.16 28.40 -51.53
C ALA A 56 -16.18 28.35 -50.35
N GLU A 57 -16.67 27.98 -49.17
CA GLU A 57 -15.86 27.80 -47.96
C GLU A 57 -14.86 26.65 -48.11
N ALA A 58 -15.28 25.50 -48.65
CA ALA A 58 -14.40 24.37 -48.90
C ALA A 58 -13.35 24.69 -49.98
N LEU A 59 -13.75 25.44 -51.01
CA LEU A 59 -12.85 25.88 -52.07
C LEU A 59 -11.83 26.90 -51.53
N GLN A 60 -12.25 27.86 -50.71
CA GLN A 60 -11.36 28.82 -50.06
C GLN A 60 -10.40 28.12 -49.08
N ALA A 61 -10.88 27.15 -48.30
CA ALA A 61 -10.04 26.35 -47.42
C ALA A 61 -9.00 25.54 -48.22
N ALA A 62 -9.38 24.98 -49.37
CA ALA A 62 -8.46 24.27 -50.25
C ALA A 62 -7.40 25.22 -50.86
N ILE A 63 -7.81 26.41 -51.33
CA ILE A 63 -6.88 27.43 -51.83
C ILE A 63 -5.88 27.84 -50.73
N GLN A 64 -6.36 28.09 -49.51
CA GLN A 64 -5.50 28.41 -48.37
C GLN A 64 -4.55 27.27 -48.00
N ALA A 65 -4.99 26.01 -48.10
CA ALA A 65 -4.17 24.83 -47.84
C ALA A 65 -3.09 24.61 -48.93
N VAL A 66 -3.34 25.05 -50.16
CA VAL A 66 -2.35 25.04 -51.25
C VAL A 66 -1.35 26.19 -51.11
N ASP A 67 -1.81 27.39 -50.73
CA ASP A 67 -0.93 28.55 -50.47
C ASP A 67 -0.03 28.34 -49.24
N LYS A 68 -0.50 27.58 -48.26
CA LYS A 68 0.26 27.17 -47.07
C LYS A 68 0.25 25.65 -46.98
N PRO A 69 1.05 24.95 -47.81
CA PRO A 69 1.11 23.50 -47.75
C PRO A 69 1.61 23.09 -46.36
N LYS A 70 0.97 22.08 -45.77
CA LYS A 70 1.47 21.48 -44.53
C LYS A 70 2.89 20.98 -44.78
N THR A 71 3.85 21.57 -44.11
CA THR A 71 5.24 21.11 -44.17
C THR A 71 5.37 19.86 -43.31
N TRP A 72 6.00 18.83 -43.87
CA TRP A 72 6.39 17.65 -43.10
C TRP A 72 7.44 18.08 -42.09
N THR A 73 7.09 18.05 -40.81
CA THR A 73 8.02 18.24 -39.72
C THR A 73 8.59 16.88 -39.30
N SER A 74 9.89 16.81 -39.05
CA SER A 74 10.46 15.63 -38.41
C SER A 74 9.84 15.47 -37.02
N HIS A 75 9.30 14.29 -36.74
CA HIS A 75 8.91 13.90 -35.39
C HIS A 75 9.88 12.86 -34.88
N ASP A 76 10.09 12.78 -33.57
CA ASP A 76 10.77 11.63 -32.98
C ASP A 76 9.89 10.37 -33.16
N GLY A 77 10.44 9.33 -33.79
CA GLY A 77 9.74 8.06 -34.05
C GLY A 77 9.70 7.65 -35.53
N SER A 78 9.34 6.39 -35.79
CA SER A 78 9.26 5.81 -37.14
C SER A 78 7.99 6.23 -37.87
N LEU A 79 8.09 6.60 -39.16
CA LEU A 79 6.93 6.85 -40.03
C LEU A 79 6.13 5.58 -40.37
N PHE A 80 6.74 4.41 -40.16
CA PHE A 80 6.16 3.11 -40.51
C PHE A 80 5.48 2.41 -39.33
N ILE A 81 5.53 3.02 -38.15
CA ILE A 81 4.98 2.45 -36.93
C ILE A 81 4.06 3.51 -36.33
N SER A 82 2.81 3.13 -36.05
CA SER A 82 1.87 4.01 -35.36
C SER A 82 2.41 4.34 -33.96
N ARG A 83 2.30 5.61 -33.54
CA ARG A 83 2.51 5.96 -32.14
C ARG A 83 1.47 5.27 -31.27
N PRO A 84 1.87 4.52 -30.24
CA PRO A 84 0.92 3.90 -29.32
C PRO A 84 0.25 4.99 -28.48
N TYR A 85 -1.06 4.87 -28.29
CA TYR A 85 -1.83 5.70 -27.39
C TYR A 85 -2.67 4.82 -26.49
N VAL A 86 -2.70 5.14 -25.20
CA VAL A 86 -3.48 4.43 -24.19
C VAL A 86 -4.57 5.36 -23.68
N LEU A 87 -5.82 4.89 -23.67
CA LEU A 87 -6.95 5.63 -23.12
C LEU A 87 -7.05 5.35 -21.61
N LEU A 88 -6.74 6.35 -20.79
CA LEU A 88 -6.84 6.28 -19.33
C LEU A 88 -7.82 7.36 -18.86
N ASP A 89 -8.87 6.98 -18.13
CA ASP A 89 -9.89 7.92 -17.61
C ASP A 89 -10.47 8.87 -18.68
N ASN A 90 -10.68 8.36 -19.90
CA ASN A 90 -11.16 9.13 -21.06
C ASN A 90 -10.18 10.21 -21.57
N GLU A 91 -8.92 10.15 -21.14
CA GLU A 91 -7.78 10.93 -21.61
C GLU A 91 -6.86 10.04 -22.46
N LEU A 92 -6.44 10.54 -23.63
CA LEU A 92 -5.53 9.81 -24.51
C LEU A 92 -4.08 10.13 -24.13
N ILE A 93 -3.35 9.16 -23.60
CA ILE A 93 -1.97 9.31 -23.13
C ILE A 93 -1.01 8.67 -24.13
N ASP A 94 0.02 9.42 -24.53
CA ASP A 94 1.16 8.91 -25.30
C ASP A 94 2.23 8.42 -24.30
N PRO A 95 2.48 7.10 -24.19
CA PRO A 95 3.47 6.56 -23.25
C PRO A 95 4.91 6.97 -23.57
N LEU A 96 5.19 7.32 -24.83
CA LEU A 96 6.53 7.71 -25.29
C LEU A 96 6.80 9.21 -25.06
N ALA A 97 5.76 10.01 -24.85
CA ALA A 97 5.89 11.43 -24.58
C ALA A 97 6.15 11.68 -23.10
N ALA A 98 6.97 12.69 -22.79
CA ALA A 98 7.09 13.20 -21.43
C ALA A 98 5.74 13.79 -21.00
N GLY A 99 5.09 13.17 -20.01
CA GLY A 99 3.73 13.51 -19.64
C GLY A 99 3.25 12.75 -18.41
N LYS A 100 1.98 12.34 -18.43
CA LYS A 100 1.34 11.59 -17.34
C LYS A 100 1.76 10.12 -17.40
N ASP A 101 2.26 9.62 -16.28
CA ASP A 101 2.56 8.19 -16.13
C ASP A 101 1.27 7.36 -16.07
N LEU A 102 1.23 6.27 -16.84
CA LEU A 102 0.09 5.35 -16.86
C LEU A 102 -0.06 4.64 -15.52
N HIS A 103 1.08 4.27 -14.91
CA HIS A 103 1.15 3.40 -13.74
C HIS A 103 1.94 4.04 -12.61
N ALA A 104 1.60 5.29 -12.27
CA ALA A 104 2.23 5.98 -11.14
C ALA A 104 2.25 5.09 -9.87
N PRO A 105 3.39 4.96 -9.17
CA PRO A 105 4.61 5.77 -9.30
C PRO A 105 5.61 5.29 -10.37
N ILE A 106 5.38 4.17 -11.07
CA ILE A 106 6.29 3.67 -12.11
C ILE A 106 6.19 4.58 -13.33
N THR A 107 7.34 5.03 -13.84
CA THR A 107 7.39 5.92 -15.00
C THR A 107 7.21 5.17 -16.31
N ASN A 108 6.57 5.80 -17.31
CA ASN A 108 6.40 5.18 -18.63
C ASN A 108 7.76 4.84 -19.27
N ALA A 109 8.76 5.70 -19.09
CA ALA A 109 10.11 5.49 -19.60
C ALA A 109 10.78 4.23 -19.03
N TRP A 110 10.53 3.91 -17.75
CA TRP A 110 11.05 2.69 -17.14
C TRP A 110 10.38 1.45 -17.72
N LEU A 111 9.04 1.45 -17.86
CA LEU A 111 8.31 0.34 -18.48
C LEU A 111 8.78 0.08 -19.92
N ILE A 112 8.97 1.15 -20.71
CA ILE A 112 9.46 1.05 -22.09
C ILE A 112 10.91 0.56 -22.14
N LYS A 113 11.77 1.01 -21.22
CA LYS A 113 13.18 0.60 -21.16
C LYS A 113 13.31 -0.92 -20.99
N TYR A 114 12.45 -1.53 -20.19
CA TYR A 114 12.44 -2.97 -19.92
C TYR A 114 11.43 -3.74 -20.78
N ASP A 115 10.89 -3.11 -21.85
CA ASP A 115 9.90 -3.72 -22.75
C ASP A 115 8.71 -4.36 -22.02
N LEU A 116 8.31 -3.77 -20.89
CA LEU A 116 7.20 -4.24 -20.07
C LEU A 116 5.86 -3.79 -20.68
N PRO A 117 4.81 -4.62 -20.62
CA PRO A 117 3.51 -4.31 -21.21
C PRO A 117 2.77 -3.21 -20.43
N TYR A 118 3.12 -1.95 -20.70
CA TYR A 118 2.57 -0.77 -20.03
C TYR A 118 1.05 -0.58 -20.18
N TRP A 119 0.41 -1.30 -21.10
CA TRP A 119 -1.06 -1.30 -21.26
C TRP A 119 -1.79 -2.17 -20.23
N GLU A 120 -1.08 -3.02 -19.47
CA GLU A 120 -1.68 -3.92 -18.50
C GLU A 120 -1.95 -3.20 -17.17
N GLY A 121 -3.16 -3.39 -16.63
CA GLY A 121 -3.62 -2.69 -15.42
C GLY A 121 -2.89 -3.13 -14.14
N ASP A 122 -2.43 -4.38 -14.11
CA ASP A 122 -1.78 -5.05 -12.99
C ASP A 122 -0.24 -5.07 -13.12
N ILE A 123 0.33 -4.33 -14.08
CA ILE A 123 1.78 -4.35 -14.36
C ILE A 123 2.65 -4.07 -13.13
N LYS A 124 2.13 -3.34 -12.13
CA LYS A 124 2.85 -3.04 -10.87
C LYS A 124 3.08 -4.26 -9.98
N ASP A 125 2.17 -5.23 -10.06
CA ASP A 125 2.13 -6.42 -9.21
C ASP A 125 2.71 -7.65 -9.93
N GLN A 126 3.03 -7.52 -11.21
CA GLN A 126 3.67 -8.57 -12.00
C GLN A 126 5.14 -8.76 -11.63
N ASP A 127 5.60 -9.99 -11.84
CA ASP A 127 6.93 -10.52 -11.56
C ASP A 127 7.37 -11.31 -12.82
N PRO A 128 7.99 -10.65 -13.81
CA PRO A 128 8.33 -11.27 -15.09
C PRO A 128 9.45 -12.31 -15.01
N ASP A 129 10.40 -12.13 -14.09
CA ASP A 129 11.58 -13.00 -13.95
C ASP A 129 11.42 -14.10 -12.89
N GLY A 130 10.36 -14.02 -12.08
CA GLY A 130 9.97 -15.02 -11.10
C GLY A 130 10.78 -14.97 -9.79
N ASP A 131 11.42 -13.84 -9.50
CA ASP A 131 12.25 -13.66 -8.31
C ASP A 131 11.45 -13.33 -7.03
N ARG A 132 10.11 -13.21 -7.16
CA ARG A 132 9.10 -12.86 -6.13
C ARG A 132 9.07 -11.39 -5.73
N PHE A 133 9.75 -10.51 -6.46
CA PHE A 133 9.59 -9.07 -6.36
C PHE A 133 8.68 -8.58 -7.48
N SER A 134 7.86 -7.57 -7.16
CA SER A 134 7.01 -6.97 -8.17
C SER A 134 7.72 -5.83 -8.87
N ASN A 135 7.32 -5.52 -10.10
CA ASN A 135 7.84 -4.39 -10.87
C ASN A 135 7.86 -3.07 -10.07
N LEU A 136 6.89 -2.85 -9.19
CA LEU A 136 6.86 -1.68 -8.31
C LEU A 136 8.01 -1.67 -7.30
N GLU A 137 8.29 -2.80 -6.66
CA GLU A 137 9.37 -2.91 -5.68
C GLU A 137 10.73 -2.74 -6.36
N GLU A 138 10.88 -3.29 -7.56
CA GLU A 138 12.09 -3.18 -8.34
C GLU A 138 12.35 -1.77 -8.85
N PHE A 139 11.30 -1.09 -9.31
CA PHE A 139 11.36 0.33 -9.65
C PHE A 139 11.84 1.19 -8.46
N LEU A 140 11.32 0.92 -7.26
CA LEU A 140 11.71 1.65 -6.05
C LEU A 140 13.15 1.36 -5.61
N ASN A 141 13.68 0.17 -5.93
CA ASN A 141 15.04 -0.26 -5.56
C ASN A 141 16.06 -0.15 -6.71
N ASN A 142 15.67 0.38 -7.87
CA ASN A 142 16.50 0.51 -9.07
C ASN A 142 17.10 -0.82 -9.56
N THR A 143 16.32 -1.89 -9.52
CA THR A 143 16.71 -3.22 -10.04
C THR A 143 16.12 -3.48 -11.43
N ASP A 144 16.56 -4.57 -12.06
CA ASP A 144 16.14 -5.00 -13.40
C ASP A 144 15.04 -6.08 -13.31
N PRO A 145 13.80 -5.77 -13.77
CA PRO A 145 12.64 -6.66 -13.68
C PRO A 145 12.66 -7.87 -14.61
N LEU A 146 13.71 -8.00 -15.42
CA LEU A 146 13.91 -9.12 -16.32
C LEU A 146 15.10 -10.00 -15.91
N ASP A 147 15.85 -9.63 -14.88
CA ASP A 147 17.03 -10.38 -14.42
C ASP A 147 16.85 -10.85 -12.97
N ALA A 148 16.53 -12.14 -12.82
CA ALA A 148 16.34 -12.80 -11.52
C ALA A 148 17.58 -12.78 -10.60
N LYS A 149 18.74 -12.29 -11.07
CA LYS A 149 19.92 -12.04 -10.23
C LYS A 149 19.95 -10.62 -9.67
N SER A 150 19.29 -9.68 -10.32
CA SER A 150 19.15 -8.29 -9.91
C SER A 150 18.01 -8.14 -8.90
N VAL A 151 18.11 -8.79 -7.74
CA VAL A 151 17.06 -8.75 -6.72
C VAL A 151 17.13 -7.50 -5.84
N PRO A 152 15.98 -6.90 -5.44
CA PRO A 152 15.94 -5.93 -4.36
C PRO A 152 16.45 -6.51 -3.02
N PRO A 153 16.80 -5.65 -2.05
CA PRO A 153 17.18 -6.12 -0.72
C PRO A 153 16.04 -6.89 -0.05
N TYR A 154 16.32 -8.11 0.43
CA TYR A 154 15.32 -9.00 1.02
C TYR A 154 14.53 -8.40 2.20
N TRP A 155 15.14 -7.49 2.98
CA TRP A 155 14.43 -6.83 4.08
C TRP A 155 13.22 -6.00 3.62
N THR A 156 13.15 -5.59 2.35
CA THR A 156 12.01 -4.85 1.78
C THR A 156 10.72 -5.67 1.77
N LYS A 157 10.80 -7.00 1.81
CA LYS A 157 9.67 -7.94 1.93
C LYS A 157 9.26 -8.23 3.37
N LEU A 158 9.96 -7.65 4.35
CA LEU A 158 9.65 -7.83 5.76
C LEU A 158 8.52 -6.88 6.18
N ARG A 159 7.54 -7.37 6.94
CA ARG A 159 6.47 -6.57 7.53
C ARG A 159 6.32 -6.92 9.00
N LEU A 160 6.01 -5.92 9.83
CA LEU A 160 5.71 -6.15 11.24
C LEU A 160 4.27 -6.68 11.37
N ALA A 161 4.11 -7.97 11.67
CA ALA A 161 2.80 -8.59 11.83
C ALA A 161 2.15 -8.22 13.18
N LYS A 162 2.94 -8.26 14.25
CA LYS A 162 2.44 -7.96 15.59
C LYS A 162 3.54 -7.47 16.51
N PHE A 163 3.25 -6.41 17.24
CA PHE A 163 4.05 -6.01 18.39
C PHE A 163 3.52 -6.68 19.65
N ILE A 164 4.37 -7.47 20.30
CA ILE A 164 4.05 -8.16 21.55
C ILE A 164 4.84 -7.46 22.66
N SER A 165 4.26 -6.39 23.21
CA SER A 165 4.80 -5.75 24.41
C SER A 165 4.49 -6.58 25.64
N LYS A 166 5.52 -6.82 26.46
CA LYS A 166 5.33 -7.15 27.86
C LYS A 166 5.47 -5.85 28.65
N PRO A 167 4.49 -5.46 29.49
CA PRO A 167 4.66 -4.29 30.33
C PRO A 167 5.83 -4.52 31.29
N PHE A 168 6.74 -3.55 31.38
CA PHE A 168 7.84 -3.61 32.33
C PHE A 168 7.27 -3.58 33.75
N ARG A 169 7.76 -4.47 34.61
CA ARG A 169 7.15 -4.66 35.93
C ARG A 169 7.23 -3.43 36.84
N LEU A 170 8.16 -2.49 36.60
CA LEU A 170 8.35 -1.31 37.43
C LEU A 170 7.82 -0.05 36.75
N LYS A 171 7.13 0.80 37.51
CA LYS A 171 6.54 2.06 37.07
C LYS A 171 7.10 3.20 37.91
N PHE A 172 7.60 4.23 37.25
CA PHE A 172 8.02 5.48 37.88
C PHE A 172 6.79 6.36 38.11
N THR A 173 6.41 6.65 39.35
CA THR A 173 5.12 7.32 39.65
C THR A 173 5.23 8.72 40.25
N GLY A 174 6.37 9.08 40.83
CA GLY A 174 6.54 10.36 41.51
C GLY A 174 7.94 10.93 41.35
N THR A 175 8.02 12.18 40.90
CA THR A 175 9.24 12.99 40.81
C THR A 175 9.78 13.35 42.19
N PRO A 176 11.09 13.65 42.30
CA PRO A 176 11.68 14.04 43.56
C PRO A 176 11.22 15.44 43.98
N ASP A 177 10.49 15.53 45.09
CA ASP A 177 10.28 16.79 45.83
C ASP A 177 11.49 17.07 46.75
N GLU A 178 11.45 18.13 47.56
CA GLU A 178 12.49 18.65 48.49
C GLU A 178 12.98 17.61 49.54
N GLY A 179 13.62 16.55 49.05
CA GLY A 179 13.99 15.30 49.71
C GLY A 179 14.52 14.18 48.78
N GLN A 180 14.66 14.43 47.47
CA GLN A 180 15.47 13.66 46.49
C GLN A 180 15.12 12.18 46.24
N THR A 181 13.94 11.71 46.63
CA THR A 181 13.53 10.31 46.39
C THR A 181 12.57 10.19 45.20
N PHE A 182 12.80 9.18 44.36
CA PHE A 182 11.94 8.76 43.25
C PHE A 182 11.01 7.67 43.73
N THR A 183 9.72 7.76 43.39
CA THR A 183 8.73 6.74 43.74
C THR A 183 8.65 5.68 42.64
N ILE A 184 8.97 4.43 42.99
CA ILE A 184 8.91 3.27 42.09
C ILE A 184 7.86 2.28 42.60
N ASN A 185 6.91 1.92 41.74
CA ASN A 185 5.87 0.94 42.01
C ASN A 185 6.06 -0.31 41.15
N ALA A 186 5.74 -1.48 41.68
CA ALA A 186 5.64 -2.71 40.88
C ALA A 186 4.20 -2.90 40.39
N ILE A 187 4.01 -2.99 39.07
CA ILE A 187 2.69 -3.15 38.43
C ILE A 187 2.07 -4.51 38.76
N ASP A 188 2.90 -5.54 38.92
CA ASP A 188 2.48 -6.90 39.24
C ASP A 188 2.02 -7.08 40.71
N GLY A 189 2.13 -6.03 41.54
CA GLY A 189 1.77 -6.07 42.95
C GLY A 189 2.68 -6.93 43.83
N LYS A 190 3.79 -7.48 43.28
CA LYS A 190 4.69 -8.36 44.03
C LYS A 190 5.69 -7.62 44.91
N SER A 191 5.83 -6.31 44.72
CA SER A 191 6.72 -5.46 45.52
C SER A 191 5.97 -4.23 46.01
N ARG A 192 6.30 -3.80 47.24
CA ARG A 192 5.78 -2.55 47.81
C ARG A 192 6.34 -1.35 47.05
N THR A 193 5.66 -0.21 47.14
CA THR A 193 6.18 1.08 46.69
C THR A 193 7.51 1.38 47.37
N GLN A 194 8.52 1.76 46.59
CA GLN A 194 9.86 2.11 47.09
C GLN A 194 10.16 3.58 46.79
N PHE A 195 10.87 4.22 47.71
CA PHE A 195 11.34 5.61 47.61
C PHE A 195 12.87 5.59 47.58
N LEU A 196 13.46 5.83 46.41
CA LEU A 196 14.88 5.59 46.17
C LEU A 196 15.58 6.85 45.68
N GLN A 197 16.86 7.01 46.00
CA GLN A 197 17.70 8.09 45.47
C GLN A 197 18.51 7.64 44.23
N LEU A 198 19.06 8.59 43.48
CA LEU A 198 20.00 8.26 42.40
C LEU A 198 21.16 7.41 42.95
N GLY A 199 21.53 6.37 42.21
CA GLY A 199 22.58 5.44 42.61
C GLY A 199 22.13 4.31 43.53
N GLN A 200 20.87 4.27 44.00
CA GLN A 200 20.36 3.15 44.79
C GLN A 200 19.80 2.02 43.92
N MET A 201 19.88 0.79 44.44
CA MET A 201 19.27 -0.41 43.86
C MET A 201 17.80 -0.50 44.24
N ILE A 202 16.96 -0.95 43.31
CA ILE A 202 15.54 -1.21 43.56
C ILE A 202 15.40 -2.61 44.18
N GLU A 203 14.92 -2.68 45.41
CA GLU A 203 14.83 -3.91 46.19
C GLU A 203 14.05 -4.99 45.45
N GLY A 204 14.57 -6.22 45.48
CA GLY A 204 13.99 -7.38 44.79
C GLY A 204 14.20 -7.39 43.27
N THR A 205 15.02 -6.47 42.74
CA THR A 205 15.31 -6.36 41.30
C THR A 205 16.83 -6.19 41.07
N PRO A 206 17.36 -6.57 39.90
CA PRO A 206 18.74 -6.26 39.52
C PRO A 206 18.92 -4.83 38.98
N TYR A 207 17.97 -3.92 39.19
CA TYR A 207 18.00 -2.57 38.61
C TYR A 207 18.47 -1.51 39.60
N LYS A 208 19.30 -0.58 39.12
CA LYS A 208 19.82 0.58 39.85
C LYS A 208 19.38 1.88 39.18
N LEU A 209 19.06 2.92 39.96
CA LEU A 209 18.75 4.25 39.43
C LEU A 209 20.05 4.92 38.95
N LEU A 210 20.11 5.27 37.67
CA LEU A 210 21.32 5.82 37.04
C LEU A 210 21.26 7.34 36.91
N SER A 211 20.23 7.86 36.27
CA SER A 211 20.10 9.30 35.97
C SER A 211 18.65 9.72 35.83
N TYR A 212 18.40 11.01 36.00
CA TYR A 212 17.09 11.63 35.87
C TYR A 212 17.17 12.86 34.98
N LYS A 213 16.21 12.99 34.06
CA LYS A 213 16.07 14.13 33.16
C LYS A 213 14.66 14.71 33.32
N PRO A 214 14.52 15.89 33.95
CA PRO A 214 13.22 16.53 34.05
C PRO A 214 12.73 16.95 32.66
N ASN A 215 11.46 16.71 32.36
CA ASN A 215 10.88 17.07 31.07
C ASN A 215 9.38 17.35 31.21
N LYS A 216 8.87 18.31 30.43
CA LYS A 216 7.46 18.70 30.40
C LYS A 216 7.02 18.88 28.97
N VAL A 217 5.83 18.39 28.64
CA VAL A 217 5.23 18.54 27.30
C VAL A 217 3.84 19.15 27.45
N THR A 218 3.56 20.16 26.64
CA THR A 218 2.22 20.75 26.53
C THR A 218 1.37 19.89 25.61
N ARG A 219 0.25 19.37 26.13
CA ARG A 219 -0.75 18.65 25.34
C ARG A 219 -2.13 19.18 25.72
N ASP A 220 -2.93 19.54 24.73
CA ASP A 220 -4.29 20.06 24.95
C ASP A 220 -4.34 21.21 25.98
N GLU A 221 -3.42 22.17 25.85
CA GLU A 221 -3.27 23.34 26.74
C GLU A 221 -2.90 23.03 28.21
N MET A 222 -2.59 21.78 28.53
CA MET A 222 -2.09 21.36 29.85
C MET A 222 -0.60 21.03 29.83
N GLU A 223 0.15 21.49 30.83
CA GLU A 223 1.52 21.02 31.09
C GLU A 223 1.47 19.62 31.70
N ILE A 224 1.95 18.62 30.96
CA ILE A 224 2.11 17.25 31.44
C ILE A 224 3.58 17.02 31.76
N ASP A 225 3.85 16.60 33.00
CA ASP A 225 5.16 16.12 33.39
C ASP A 225 5.46 14.78 32.69
N VAL A 226 6.55 14.76 31.92
CA VAL A 226 7.03 13.60 31.18
C VAL A 226 8.50 13.33 31.52
N SER A 227 8.91 13.65 32.75
CA SER A 227 10.26 13.43 33.23
C SER A 227 10.71 11.97 33.11
N GLU A 228 11.97 11.79 32.74
CA GLU A 228 12.58 10.53 32.37
C GLU A 228 13.54 10.06 33.47
N LEU A 229 13.35 8.84 33.98
CA LEU A 229 14.25 8.17 34.93
C LEU A 229 14.93 6.99 34.25
N THR A 230 16.26 7.05 34.12
CA THR A 230 17.06 5.95 33.57
C THR A 230 17.46 4.99 34.69
N ILE A 231 17.13 3.72 34.51
CA ILE A 231 17.57 2.61 35.35
C ILE A 231 18.51 1.69 34.57
N GLU A 232 19.45 1.05 35.26
CA GLU A 232 20.40 0.12 34.67
C GLU A 232 20.31 -1.24 35.37
N ASN A 233 20.24 -2.32 34.60
CA ASN A 233 20.35 -3.67 35.11
C ASN A 233 21.83 -3.95 35.44
N THR A 234 22.16 -4.20 36.70
CA THR A 234 23.54 -4.42 37.16
C THR A 234 24.12 -5.76 36.72
N GLU A 235 23.28 -6.71 36.30
CA GLU A 235 23.72 -8.03 35.81
C GLU A 235 24.00 -8.00 34.29
N THR A 236 23.15 -7.32 33.51
CA THR A 236 23.25 -7.28 32.04
C THR A 236 23.85 -6.00 31.48
N GLY A 237 23.98 -4.94 32.30
CA GLY A 237 24.38 -3.60 31.86
C GLY A 237 23.33 -2.87 31.01
N GLN A 238 22.14 -3.44 30.82
CA GLN A 238 21.09 -2.85 29.99
C GLN A 238 20.45 -1.65 30.69
N LYS A 239 20.30 -0.53 29.96
CA LYS A 239 19.66 0.68 30.45
C LYS A 239 18.23 0.78 29.93
N LEU A 240 17.32 1.19 30.80
CA LEU A 240 15.90 1.40 30.47
C LEU A 240 15.46 2.77 30.97
N VAL A 241 14.67 3.48 30.17
CA VAL A 241 14.11 4.79 30.54
C VAL A 241 12.64 4.63 30.93
N LEU A 242 12.31 5.02 32.17
CA LEU A 242 10.96 5.07 32.69
C LEU A 242 10.45 6.51 32.62
N ILE A 243 9.32 6.74 31.96
CA ILE A 243 8.67 8.06 31.92
C ILE A 243 7.66 8.14 33.08
N VAL A 244 7.63 9.26 33.79
CA VAL A 244 6.75 9.45 34.95
C VAL A 244 5.29 9.16 34.62
N ARG A 245 4.66 8.34 35.47
CA ARG A 245 3.27 7.87 35.41
C ARG A 245 2.90 7.07 34.15
N LYS A 246 3.86 6.82 33.24
CA LYS A 246 3.67 6.01 32.04
C LYS A 246 4.23 4.60 32.25
N GLU A 247 3.60 3.62 31.61
CA GLU A 247 4.13 2.26 31.58
C GLU A 247 5.26 2.18 30.56
N ALA A 248 6.40 1.63 30.97
CA ALA A 248 7.50 1.31 30.07
C ALA A 248 7.28 -0.09 29.49
N ASN A 249 7.72 -0.29 28.26
CA ASN A 249 7.77 -1.62 27.67
C ASN A 249 9.01 -2.36 28.20
N ASP A 250 8.85 -3.63 28.52
CA ASP A 250 9.97 -4.48 28.93
C ASP A 250 10.97 -4.59 27.76
N PRO A 251 12.29 -4.52 28.01
CA PRO A 251 13.31 -4.70 26.98
C PRO A 251 13.26 -6.10 26.33
N THR A 252 12.55 -7.06 26.92
CA THR A 252 12.22 -8.36 26.31
C THR A 252 11.02 -8.32 25.36
N SER A 253 10.56 -7.14 24.94
CA SER A 253 9.50 -7.02 23.93
C SER A 253 9.88 -7.73 22.63
N PHE A 254 8.87 -8.32 21.98
CA PHE A 254 9.05 -9.11 20.77
C PHE A 254 8.32 -8.46 19.59
N GLY A 255 8.92 -8.58 18.42
CA GLY A 255 8.26 -8.36 17.13
C GLY A 255 7.97 -9.68 16.47
N GLU A 256 6.71 -9.94 16.16
CA GLU A 256 6.34 -10.95 15.18
C GLU A 256 6.43 -10.31 13.78
N PHE A 257 7.29 -10.87 12.94
CA PHE A 257 7.47 -10.42 11.56
C PHE A 257 6.83 -11.42 10.61
N SER A 258 6.22 -10.90 9.55
CA SER A 258 5.77 -11.66 8.39
C SER A 258 6.73 -11.37 7.25
N TYR A 259 7.27 -12.42 6.66
CA TYR A 259 8.18 -12.30 5.53
C TYR A 259 7.46 -12.69 4.25
N LEU A 260 7.18 -11.70 3.39
CA LEU A 260 6.33 -11.89 2.21
C LEU A 260 7.02 -12.71 1.11
N TYR A 261 8.34 -12.87 1.17
CA TYR A 261 9.10 -13.63 0.18
C TYR A 261 8.82 -15.14 0.23
N ASP A 262 8.70 -15.72 1.43
CA ASP A 262 8.41 -17.15 1.63
C ASP A 262 7.13 -17.40 2.43
N ASN A 263 6.39 -16.34 2.77
CA ASN A 263 5.21 -16.34 3.64
C ASN A 263 5.47 -16.89 5.05
N SER A 264 6.71 -16.92 5.51
CA SER A 264 7.06 -17.34 6.86
C SER A 264 6.72 -16.25 7.89
N ARG A 265 6.55 -16.70 9.13
CA ARG A 265 6.41 -15.82 10.29
C ARG A 265 7.39 -16.24 11.35
N PHE A 266 8.05 -15.27 11.96
CA PHE A 266 9.02 -15.51 13.02
C PHE A 266 8.99 -14.39 14.04
N THR A 267 9.45 -14.69 15.25
CA THR A 267 9.47 -13.74 16.36
C THR A 267 10.90 -13.38 16.69
N VAL A 268 11.20 -12.08 16.73
CA VAL A 268 12.52 -11.55 17.09
C VAL A 268 12.36 -10.70 18.34
N LYS A 269 13.22 -10.95 19.33
CA LYS A 269 13.30 -10.11 20.52
C LYS A 269 14.05 -8.83 20.19
N LYS A 270 13.71 -7.72 20.85
CA LYS A 270 14.53 -6.52 20.79
C LYS A 270 15.98 -6.84 21.17
N ASP A 271 16.91 -6.25 20.42
CA ASP A 271 18.36 -6.48 20.47
C ASP A 271 18.88 -7.84 19.95
N ASP A 272 18.00 -8.76 19.54
CA ASP A 272 18.46 -10.03 18.95
C ASP A 272 18.78 -9.89 17.46
N GLU A 273 19.68 -10.77 17.00
CA GLU A 273 20.08 -10.92 15.61
C GLU A 273 19.24 -11.98 14.90
N PHE A 274 18.94 -11.76 13.63
CA PHE A 274 18.28 -12.69 12.75
C PHE A 274 18.82 -12.58 11.32
N ALA A 275 18.55 -13.58 10.48
CA ALA A 275 18.91 -13.57 9.06
C ALA A 275 17.65 -13.86 8.23
N LEU A 276 17.67 -13.41 6.97
CA LEU A 276 16.56 -13.62 6.03
C LEU A 276 17.02 -14.62 4.98
N THR A 277 16.26 -15.71 4.78
CA THR A 277 16.54 -16.62 3.67
C THR A 277 16.08 -15.98 2.36
N PRO A 278 16.77 -16.20 1.22
CA PRO A 278 17.92 -17.08 1.02
C PRO A 278 19.28 -16.50 1.49
N GLN A 279 19.37 -15.19 1.75
CA GLN A 279 20.62 -14.51 2.13
C GLN A 279 21.00 -14.70 3.62
N SER A 280 21.37 -15.93 3.97
CA SER A 280 21.67 -16.32 5.36
C SER A 280 22.99 -15.73 5.90
N ASP A 281 23.86 -15.26 5.01
CA ASP A 281 25.14 -14.60 5.31
C ASP A 281 24.96 -13.17 5.83
N ARG A 282 23.84 -12.51 5.50
CA ARG A 282 23.54 -11.15 5.93
C ARG A 282 22.64 -11.18 7.16
N LYS A 283 23.13 -10.59 8.24
CA LYS A 283 22.44 -10.53 9.54
C LYS A 283 21.88 -9.14 9.81
N TYR A 284 20.70 -9.13 10.41
CA TYR A 284 20.00 -7.96 10.86
C TYR A 284 19.80 -8.03 12.37
N LYS A 285 19.81 -6.87 13.04
CA LYS A 285 19.52 -6.73 14.46
C LYS A 285 18.28 -5.87 14.66
N LEU A 286 17.34 -6.31 15.50
CA LEU A 286 16.17 -5.49 15.84
C LEU A 286 16.58 -4.42 16.87
N ILE A 287 16.66 -3.16 16.45
CA ILE A 287 17.08 -2.04 17.31
C ILE A 287 15.91 -1.48 18.09
N ASP A 288 14.77 -1.28 17.42
CA ASP A 288 13.58 -0.76 18.08
C ASP A 288 12.30 -1.32 17.47
N ILE A 289 11.24 -1.29 18.26
CA ILE A 289 9.94 -1.80 17.84
C ILE A 289 8.81 -1.10 18.60
N SER A 290 7.77 -0.78 17.85
CA SER A 290 6.54 -0.18 18.33
C SER A 290 5.33 -0.87 17.68
N GLN A 291 4.12 -0.41 17.99
CA GLN A 291 2.90 -0.93 17.36
C GLN A 291 2.80 -0.61 15.86
N SER A 292 3.42 0.48 15.39
CA SER A 292 3.29 0.98 14.02
C SER A 292 4.52 0.76 13.16
N GLU A 293 5.67 0.44 13.75
CA GLU A 293 6.94 0.32 13.03
C GLU A 293 7.96 -0.48 13.82
N ALA A 294 8.88 -1.11 13.10
CA ALA A 294 10.09 -1.71 13.65
C ALA A 294 11.32 -1.13 12.95
N LEU A 295 12.41 -0.94 13.68
CA LEU A 295 13.68 -0.47 13.17
C LEU A 295 14.70 -1.60 13.26
N ILE A 296 15.18 -2.04 12.10
CA ILE A 296 16.22 -3.06 12.00
C ILE A 296 17.53 -2.41 11.57
N LYS A 297 18.64 -2.96 12.01
CA LYS A 297 19.98 -2.54 11.58
C LYS A 297 20.67 -3.67 10.87
N ASP A 298 21.23 -3.35 9.71
CA ASP A 298 22.10 -4.24 8.98
C ASP A 298 23.48 -4.30 9.63
N LEU A 299 23.97 -5.51 9.95
CA LEU A 299 25.27 -5.67 10.60
C LEU A 299 26.47 -5.60 9.63
N GLN A 300 26.24 -5.78 8.32
CA GLN A 300 27.28 -5.63 7.30
C GLN A 300 27.44 -4.17 6.89
N SER A 301 26.35 -3.47 6.53
CA SER A 301 26.42 -2.07 6.09
C SER A 301 26.39 -1.08 7.25
N GLY A 302 25.83 -1.46 8.40
CA GLY A 302 25.58 -0.56 9.53
C GLY A 302 24.37 0.35 9.35
N GLU A 303 23.64 0.23 8.23
CA GLU A 303 22.47 1.04 7.92
C GLU A 303 21.24 0.59 8.72
N GLU A 304 20.35 1.54 9.00
CA GLU A 304 19.10 1.31 9.70
C GLU A 304 17.93 1.38 8.72
N HIS A 305 17.05 0.38 8.77
CA HIS A 305 15.91 0.24 7.88
C HIS A 305 14.61 0.19 8.69
N LYS A 306 13.64 1.00 8.26
CA LYS A 306 12.32 1.08 8.87
C LYS A 306 11.37 0.08 8.22
N ILE A 307 10.81 -0.79 9.05
CA ILE A 307 9.86 -1.84 8.67
C ILE A 307 8.45 -1.39 9.04
N LEU A 308 7.58 -1.39 8.03
CA LEU A 308 6.18 -1.01 8.14
C LEU A 308 5.32 -2.18 8.65
N PRO A 309 4.14 -1.90 9.23
CA PRO A 309 3.25 -2.93 9.71
C PRO A 309 2.62 -3.70 8.53
N ALA A 310 2.29 -4.97 8.75
CA ALA A 310 1.47 -5.71 7.81
C ALA A 310 0.08 -5.04 7.74
N GLN A 311 -0.40 -4.78 6.53
CA GLN A 311 -1.76 -4.29 6.28
C GLN A 311 -2.79 -5.40 6.45
#